data_AF-A0A8T5STF4-F1
#
_entry.id   AF-A0A8T5STF4-F1
#
_cell.length_a   1.000
_cell.length_b   1.000
_cell.length_c   1.000
_cell.angle_alpha   90.00
_cell.angle_beta   90.00
_cell.angle_gamma   90.00
#
_symmetry.space_group_name_H-M   'P 1'
#
loop_
_entity.id
_entity.type
_entity.pdbx_description
1 polymer ?
#
loop_
_entity_poly.entity_id
_entity_poly.type
_entity_poly.pdbx_seq_one_letter_code
_entity_poly.pdbx_strand_id
1 'polypeptide(L)'
;MQSQDIGGVINAEYLREKYPCYNYAIHFLESEEVTKRRLGYALLAPLFKTLPEEVKELIRYVWQNDTEKGKMPYSFVKCCKKIFIGEI
;
A
#
# COMPACT_ATOMS: atom_id res chain seq x y z
N MET A 1 -4.21 -0.37 26.06
CA MET A 1 -3.52 -0.88 24.86
C MET A 1 -2.64 0.24 24.34
N GLN A 2 -1.33 0.14 24.56
CA GLN A 2 -0.36 1.09 24.03
C GLN A 2 -0.02 0.64 22.60
N SER A 3 -0.42 1.43 21.61
CA SER A 3 0.13 1.36 20.26
C SER A 3 1.60 1.76 20.36
N GLN A 4 2.49 0.83 20.01
CA GLN A 4 3.93 1.03 20.04
C GLN A 4 4.33 2.05 18.97
N ASP A 5 5.16 3.00 19.39
CA ASP A 5 5.95 3.90 18.57
C ASP A 5 6.76 3.10 17.55
N ILE A 6 6.57 3.39 16.26
CA ILE A 6 7.44 2.92 15.19
C ILE A 6 7.97 4.18 14.51
N GLY A 7 9.29 4.37 14.58
CA GLY A 7 9.96 5.60 14.20
C GLY A 7 9.56 6.13 12.82
N GLY A 8 9.05 7.36 12.78
CA GLY A 8 8.75 8.07 11.53
C GLY A 8 7.76 7.36 10.60
N VAL A 9 6.99 6.40 11.09
CA VAL A 9 6.14 5.54 10.26
C VAL A 9 4.91 6.32 9.81
N ILE A 10 4.69 6.29 8.50
CA ILE A 10 3.51 6.83 7.85
C ILE A 10 2.28 6.25 8.54
N ASN A 11 1.56 7.10 9.27
CA ASN A 11 0.41 6.68 10.07
C ASN A 11 -0.78 6.45 9.13
N ALA A 12 -1.07 5.18 8.84
CA ALA A 12 -2.18 4.79 7.98
C ALA A 12 -3.55 5.25 8.53
N GLU A 13 -3.73 5.29 9.86
CA GLU A 13 -4.95 5.82 10.48
C GLU A 13 -5.14 7.31 10.17
N TYR A 14 -4.09 8.10 10.36
CA TYR A 14 -4.08 9.51 9.96
C TYR A 14 -4.38 9.70 8.46
N LEU A 15 -3.82 8.86 7.59
CA LEU A 15 -4.07 8.95 6.15
C LEU A 15 -5.52 8.58 5.78
N ARG A 16 -6.14 7.62 6.49
CA ARG A 16 -7.56 7.28 6.29
C ARG A 16 -8.48 8.43 6.71
N GLU A 17 -8.14 9.17 7.76
CA GLU A 17 -8.88 10.36 8.20
C GLU A 17 -8.71 11.55 7.24
N LYS A 18 -7.47 11.81 6.81
CA LYS A 18 -7.13 12.92 5.90
C LYS A 18 -7.64 12.68 4.48
N TYR A 19 -7.60 11.43 4.01
CA TYR A 19 -8.01 11.03 2.67
C TYR A 19 -9.07 9.92 2.70
N PRO A 20 -10.32 10.25 3.10
CA PRO A 20 -11.37 9.25 3.27
C PRO A 20 -11.72 8.51 1.96
N CYS A 21 -11.44 9.11 0.79
CA CYS A 21 -11.64 8.46 -0.51
C CYS A 21 -10.71 7.25 -0.73
N TYR A 22 -9.59 7.14 -0.01
CA TYR A 22 -8.68 6.00 -0.08
C TYR A 22 -8.81 5.05 1.11
N ASN A 23 -9.77 5.30 2.02
CA ASN A 23 -9.92 4.58 3.29
C ASN A 23 -9.90 3.05 3.10
N TYR A 24 -10.78 2.52 2.24
CA TYR A 24 -10.86 1.08 2.01
C TYR A 24 -9.58 0.49 1.40
N ALA A 25 -8.94 1.22 0.48
CA ALA A 25 -7.73 0.74 -0.15
C ALA A 25 -6.56 0.69 0.85
N ILE A 26 -6.42 1.72 1.69
CA ILE A 26 -5.43 1.76 2.77
C ILE A 26 -5.71 0.66 3.80
N HIS A 27 -6.97 0.50 4.21
CA HIS A 27 -7.37 -0.57 5.12
C HIS A 27 -7.03 -1.97 4.58
N PHE A 28 -7.20 -2.20 3.28
CA PHE A 28 -6.80 -3.45 2.66
C PHE A 28 -5.28 -3.67 2.62
N LEU A 29 -4.48 -2.61 2.49
CA LEU A 29 -3.02 -2.70 2.51
C LEU A 29 -2.46 -3.12 3.88
N GLU A 30 -3.13 -2.78 4.97
CA GLU A 30 -2.74 -3.18 6.33
C GLU A 30 -3.17 -4.60 6.71
N SER A 31 -3.91 -5.29 5.84
CA SER A 31 -4.38 -6.62 6.16
C SER A 31 -3.24 -7.64 6.15
N GLU A 32 -3.25 -8.57 7.10
CA GLU A 32 -2.38 -9.75 7.10
C GLU A 32 -2.69 -10.71 5.93
N GLU A 33 -3.89 -10.65 5.36
CA GLU A 33 -4.28 -11.50 4.25
C GLU A 33 -3.75 -10.98 2.91
N VAL A 34 -2.93 -11.79 2.22
CA VAL A 34 -2.35 -11.45 0.91
C VAL A 34 -3.42 -11.09 -0.13
N THR A 35 -4.59 -11.74 -0.09
CA THR A 35 -5.71 -11.46 -0.99
C THR A 35 -6.27 -10.06 -0.77
N LYS A 36 -6.38 -9.61 0.48
CA LYS A 36 -6.83 -8.25 0.81
C LYS A 36 -5.80 -7.22 0.40
N ARG A 37 -4.50 -7.42 0.71
CA ARG A 37 -3.44 -6.50 0.23
C ARG A 37 -3.41 -6.36 -1.28
N ARG A 38 -3.58 -7.47 -2.01
CA ARG A 38 -3.72 -7.46 -3.47
C ARG A 38 -4.86 -6.55 -3.94
N LEU A 39 -6.01 -6.53 -3.26
CA LEU A 39 -7.10 -5.60 -3.57
C LEU A 39 -6.70 -4.15 -3.31
N GLY A 40 -6.05 -3.87 -2.17
CA GLY A 40 -5.54 -2.53 -1.86
C GLY A 40 -4.60 -2.01 -2.95
N TYR A 41 -3.61 -2.81 -3.36
CA TYR A 41 -2.71 -2.46 -4.46
C TYR A 41 -3.46 -2.26 -5.79
N ALA A 42 -4.43 -3.13 -6.11
CA ALA A 42 -5.19 -3.05 -7.36
C ALA A 42 -6.05 -1.78 -7.44
N LEU A 43 -6.59 -1.31 -6.31
CA LEU A 43 -7.39 -0.08 -6.25
C LEU A 43 -6.51 1.18 -6.44
N LEU A 44 -5.28 1.16 -5.94
CA LEU A 44 -4.40 2.33 -5.94
C LEU A 44 -3.48 2.41 -7.18
N ALA A 45 -3.14 1.28 -7.79
CA ALA A 45 -2.25 1.22 -8.95
C ALA A 45 -2.68 2.12 -10.13
N PRO A 46 -3.96 2.14 -10.56
CA PRO A 46 -4.41 3.00 -11.66
C PRO A 46 -4.30 4.51 -11.33
N LEU A 47 -4.40 4.86 -10.05
CA LEU A 47 -4.41 6.25 -9.57
C LEU A 47 -3.02 6.73 -9.14
N PHE A 48 -2.02 5.85 -9.11
CA PHE A 48 -0.76 6.09 -8.40
C PHE A 48 -0.07 7.42 -8.73
N LYS A 49 -0.12 7.86 -10.00
CA LYS A 49 0.47 9.14 -10.44
C LYS A 49 -0.21 10.38 -9.85
N THR A 50 -1.50 10.30 -9.54
CA THR A 50 -2.32 11.41 -9.04
C THR A 50 -2.57 11.36 -7.54
N LEU A 51 -2.09 10.32 -6.85
CA LEU A 51 -2.23 10.21 -5.40
C LEU A 51 -1.45 11.32 -4.66
N PRO A 52 -1.88 11.70 -3.45
CA PRO A 52 -1.05 12.50 -2.54
C PRO A 52 0.27 11.78 -2.25
N GLU A 53 1.36 12.52 -2.06
CA GLU A 53 2.70 11.92 -1.94
C GLU A 53 2.81 11.00 -0.73
N GLU A 54 2.27 11.39 0.42
CA GLU A 54 2.23 10.56 1.64
C GLU A 54 1.47 9.23 1.44
N VAL A 55 0.46 9.20 0.57
CA VAL A 55 -0.24 7.95 0.21
C VAL A 55 0.65 7.10 -0.71
N LYS A 56 1.39 7.70 -1.64
CA LYS A 56 2.36 6.95 -2.46
C LYS A 56 3.48 6.36 -1.61
N GLU A 57 3.99 7.13 -0.65
CA GLU A 57 5.00 6.68 0.29
C GLU A 57 4.49 5.51 1.12
N LEU A 58 3.24 5.54 1.60
CA LEU A 58 2.62 4.39 2.27
C LEU A 58 2.61 3.16 1.36
N ILE A 59 2.12 3.29 0.13
CA ILE A 59 2.04 2.17 -0.83
C ILE A 59 3.44 1.58 -1.08
N ARG A 60 4.45 2.44 -1.29
CA ARG A 60 5.84 2.01 -1.50
C ARG A 60 6.37 1.28 -0.27
N TYR A 61 6.14 1.83 0.92
CA TYR A 61 6.55 1.23 2.18
C TYR A 61 5.93 -0.15 2.36
N VAL A 62 4.61 -0.27 2.23
CA VAL A 62 3.91 -1.56 2.35
C VAL A 62 4.41 -2.53 1.28
N TRP A 63 4.55 -2.09 0.02
CA TRP A 63 5.04 -2.95 -1.08
C TRP A 63 6.46 -3.48 -0.85
N GLN A 64 7.37 -2.63 -0.37
CA GLN A 64 8.76 -3.03 -0.09
C GLN A 64 8.82 -4.05 1.04
N ASN A 65 8.01 -3.86 2.09
CA ASN A 65 7.96 -4.73 3.27
C ASN A 65 7.02 -5.94 3.15
N ASP A 66 6.20 -6.04 2.10
CA ASP A 66 5.33 -7.19 1.88
C ASP A 66 6.17 -8.43 1.51
N THR A 67 6.43 -9.27 2.53
CA THR A 67 7.17 -10.54 2.41
C THR A 67 6.41 -11.60 1.62
N GLU A 68 5.10 -11.42 1.46
CA GLU A 68 4.19 -12.40 0.87
C GLU A 68 3.76 -12.01 -0.55
N LYS A 69 4.27 -10.90 -1.10
CA LYS A 69 4.01 -10.49 -2.49
C LYS A 69 4.35 -11.57 -3.52
N GLY A 70 5.26 -12.49 -3.19
CA GLY A 70 5.58 -13.67 -4.02
C GLY A 70 4.43 -14.66 -4.18
N LYS A 71 3.42 -14.65 -3.31
CA LYS A 71 2.19 -15.45 -3.43
C LYS A 71 1.18 -14.84 -4.41
N MET A 72 1.39 -13.61 -4.87
CA MET A 72 0.54 -12.97 -5.88
C MET A 72 0.95 -13.40 -7.30
N PRO A 73 0.04 -13.29 -8.31
CA PRO A 73 0.40 -13.63 -9.69
C PRO A 73 1.63 -12.84 -10.17
N TYR A 74 2.56 -13.51 -10.84
CA TYR A 74 3.80 -12.89 -11.32
C TYR A 74 3.56 -11.61 -12.14
N SER A 75 2.58 -11.64 -13.05
CA SER A 75 2.20 -10.48 -13.86
C SER A 75 1.73 -9.29 -13.02
N PHE A 76 1.00 -9.56 -11.93
CA PHE A 76 0.58 -8.54 -10.97
C PHE A 76 1.78 -7.94 -10.25
N VAL A 77 2.68 -8.78 -9.73
CA VAL A 77 3.90 -8.33 -9.04
C VAL A 77 4.76 -7.46 -9.94
N LYS A 78 4.95 -7.89 -11.19
CA LYS A 78 5.70 -7.11 -12.19
C LYS A 78 5.06 -5.75 -12.46
N CYS A 79 3.73 -5.71 -12.57
CA CYS A 79 2.99 -4.46 -12.75
C CYS A 79 3.17 -3.50 -11.56
N CYS A 80 2.99 -4.00 -10.34
CA CYS A 80 3.15 -3.21 -9.11
C CYS A 80 4.58 -2.69 -8.93
N LYS A 81 5.61 -3.51 -9.21
CA LYS A 81 7.01 -3.04 -9.20
C LYS A 81 7.24 -1.86 -10.13
N LYS A 82 6.75 -1.98 -11.37
CA LYS A 82 6.86 -0.92 -12.38
C LYS A 82 6.16 0.37 -11.95
N ILE A 83 4.96 0.25 -11.35
CA ILE A 83 4.15 1.41 -10.97
C ILE A 83 4.72 2.08 -9.71
N PHE A 84 5.02 1.30 -8.68
CA PHE A 84 5.33 1.84 -7.34
C PHE A 84 6.82 2.18 -7.17
N ILE A 85 7.71 1.40 -7.80
CA ILE A 85 9.17 1.50 -7.62
C ILE A 85 9.85 2.04 -8.88
N GLY A 86 9.24 1.88 -10.06
CA GLY A 86 9.84 2.31 -11.33
C GLY A 86 10.88 1.32 -11.88
N GLU A 87 10.99 0.11 -11.32
CA GLU A 87 11.85 -0.96 -11.82
C GLU A 87 11.23 -1.63 -13.07
N ILE A 88 12.08 -1.93 -14.08
CA ILE A 88 11.71 -2.58 -15.34
C ILE A 88 12.12 -4.06 -15.31
#